data_AF-A0A9P3GXV4-F1
#
_entry.id   AF-A0A9P3GXV4-F1
#
_cell.length_a   1.000
_cell.length_b   1.000
_cell.length_c   1.000
_cell.angle_alpha   90.00
_cell.angle_beta   90.00
_cell.angle_gamma   90.00
#
_symmetry.space_group_name_H-M   'P 1'
#
loop_
_entity.id
_entity.type
_entity.pdbx_description
1 polymer ?
#
loop_
_entity_poly.entity_id
_entity_poly.type
_entity_poly.pdbx_seq_one_letter_code
_entity_poly.pdbx_strand_id
1 'polypeptide(L)'
;MDDNDVELNPDVRDPDVAAFGFGRRICPGRHMAYESLWYSVAAIVAAFDIGKAADENGEEVSVDTIGYTDGFLSSPKEFKCAIRPRSPAHAKLVYAALEHE
;
A
#
# COMPACT_ATOMS: atom_id res chain seq x y z
N MET A 1 15.64 -10.63 6.65
CA MET A 1 14.31 -10.88 7.20
C MET A 1 14.10 -12.38 7.12
N ASP A 2 13.89 -13.02 8.26
CA ASP A 2 13.52 -14.43 8.33
C ASP A 2 12.04 -14.51 7.95
N ASP A 3 11.71 -15.25 6.90
CA ASP A 3 10.36 -15.39 6.35
C ASP A 3 9.46 -16.32 7.19
N ASN A 4 9.90 -16.76 8.37
CA ASN A 4 9.12 -17.64 9.24
C ASN A 4 8.40 -16.85 10.35
N ASP A 5 7.08 -17.06 10.38
CA ASP A 5 6.12 -16.72 11.44
C ASP A 5 5.71 -15.24 11.58
N VAL A 6 5.15 -14.67 10.52
CA VAL A 6 4.14 -13.61 10.70
C VAL A 6 2.81 -14.28 11.09
N GLU A 7 2.66 -14.60 12.38
CA GLU A 7 1.35 -15.00 12.91
C GLU A 7 0.40 -13.80 12.86
N LEU A 8 -0.69 -13.94 12.11
CA LEU A 8 -1.76 -12.94 12.10
C LEU A 8 -2.42 -12.92 13.48
N ASN A 9 -2.53 -11.73 14.07
CA ASN A 9 -3.24 -11.57 15.33
C ASN A 9 -4.74 -11.90 15.14
N PRO A 10 -5.28 -12.98 15.76
CA PRO A 10 -6.66 -13.41 15.57
C PRO A 10 -7.68 -12.44 16.20
N ASP A 11 -7.24 -11.54 17.08
CA ASP A 11 -8.11 -10.50 17.68
C ASP A 11 -8.40 -9.36 16.69
N VAL A 12 -7.58 -9.22 15.64
CA VAL A 12 -7.81 -8.23 14.58
C VAL A 12 -8.84 -8.79 13.61
N ARG A 13 -10.01 -8.12 13.54
CA ARG A 13 -11.06 -8.50 12.59
C ARG A 13 -10.63 -8.18 11.17
N ASP A 14 -10.99 -9.07 10.26
CA ASP A 14 -10.85 -8.85 8.83
C ASP A 14 -11.59 -7.55 8.43
N PRO A 15 -10.89 -6.56 7.82
CA PRO A 15 -11.50 -5.32 7.39
C PRO A 15 -12.62 -5.52 6.36
N ASP A 16 -12.61 -6.62 5.61
CA ASP A 16 -13.63 -6.95 4.59
C ASP A 16 -15.02 -7.11 5.18
N VAL A 17 -15.09 -7.42 6.48
CA VAL A 17 -16.35 -7.56 7.20
C VAL A 17 -17.13 -6.23 7.25
N ALA A 18 -16.45 -5.08 7.24
CA ALA A 18 -17.11 -3.78 7.50
C ALA A 18 -16.71 -2.65 6.55
N ALA A 19 -15.58 -2.74 5.83
CA ALA A 19 -15.03 -1.65 5.02
C ALA A 19 -16.03 -1.10 3.97
N PHE A 20 -16.91 -1.94 3.45
CA PHE A 20 -17.89 -1.59 2.43
C PHE A 20 -19.34 -1.51 2.93
N GLY A 21 -19.56 -1.58 4.25
CA GLY A 21 -20.89 -1.54 4.87
C GLY A 21 -21.70 -2.83 4.71
N PHE A 22 -23.02 -2.76 4.94
CA PHE A 22 -23.86 -3.93 5.14
C PHE A 22 -25.22 -3.87 4.44
N GLY A 23 -25.81 -5.04 4.21
CA GLY A 23 -27.20 -5.19 3.78
C GLY A 23 -27.49 -4.55 2.42
N ARG A 24 -28.68 -3.97 2.26
CA ARG A 24 -29.13 -3.38 0.99
C ARG A 24 -28.33 -2.17 0.51
N ARG A 25 -27.49 -1.57 1.36
CA ARG A 25 -26.63 -0.42 1.02
C ARG A 25 -25.15 -0.76 1.03
N ILE A 26 -24.78 -2.04 1.03
CA ILE A 26 -23.39 -2.44 0.86
C ILE A 26 -22.84 -1.83 -0.44
N CYS A 27 -21.59 -1.35 -0.42
CA CYS A 27 -21.00 -0.70 -1.57
C CYS A 27 -21.07 -1.63 -2.80
N PRO A 28 -21.75 -1.21 -3.88
CA PRO A 28 -21.83 -2.01 -5.09
C PRO A 28 -20.47 -2.08 -5.82
N GLY A 29 -19.61 -1.07 -5.62
CA GLY A 29 -18.28 -0.99 -6.20
C GLY A 29 -17.21 -1.85 -5.52
N ARG A 30 -17.53 -2.54 -4.41
CA ARG A 30 -16.53 -3.29 -3.61
C ARG A 30 -15.74 -4.31 -4.43
N HIS A 31 -16.39 -5.00 -5.36
CA HIS A 31 -15.74 -6.02 -6.19
C HIS A 31 -14.69 -5.41 -7.11
N MET A 32 -15.04 -4.32 -7.79
CA MET A 32 -14.09 -3.58 -8.61
C MET A 32 -12.95 -3.00 -7.76
N ALA A 33 -13.27 -2.45 -6.59
CA ALA A 33 -12.28 -1.89 -5.68
C ALA A 33 -11.27 -2.97 -5.24
N TYR A 34 -11.72 -4.14 -4.80
CA TYR A 34 -10.84 -5.25 -4.41
C TYR A 34 -9.92 -5.68 -5.54
N GLU A 35 -10.47 -5.95 -6.72
CA GLU A 35 -9.67 -6.39 -7.86
C GLU A 35 -8.65 -5.32 -8.25
N SER A 36 -9.07 -4.05 -8.34
CA SER A 36 -8.16 -2.95 -8.68
C SER A 36 -7.04 -2.78 -7.65
N LEU A 37 -7.36 -2.84 -6.36
CA LEU A 37 -6.38 -2.70 -5.28
C LEU A 37 -5.41 -3.87 -5.28
N TRP A 38 -5.90 -5.10 -5.46
CA TRP A 38 -5.07 -6.29 -5.55
C TRP A 38 -4.06 -6.16 -6.69
N TYR A 39 -4.52 -5.84 -7.91
CA TYR A 39 -3.62 -5.68 -9.05
C TYR A 39 -2.63 -4.53 -8.86
N SER A 40 -3.09 -3.38 -8.36
CA SER A 40 -2.21 -2.23 -8.11
C SER A 40 -1.13 -2.56 -7.08
N VAL A 41 -1.50 -3.15 -5.94
CA VAL A 41 -0.54 -3.52 -4.88
C VAL A 41 0.43 -4.58 -5.40
N ALA A 42 -0.06 -5.64 -6.06
CA ALA A 42 0.77 -6.69 -6.62
C ALA A 42 1.78 -6.14 -7.64
N ALA A 43 1.36 -5.25 -8.54
CA ALA A 43 2.24 -4.62 -9.52
C ALA A 43 3.31 -3.74 -8.84
N ILE A 44 2.91 -2.97 -7.83
CA ILE A 44 3.81 -2.11 -7.06
C ILE A 44 4.89 -2.96 -6.36
N VAL A 45 4.51 -3.99 -5.60
CA VAL A 45 5.48 -4.83 -4.87
C VAL A 45 6.31 -5.73 -5.79
N ALA A 46 5.81 -6.04 -6.99
CA ALA A 46 6.59 -6.72 -8.01
C ALA A 46 7.70 -5.83 -8.57
N ALA A 47 7.42 -4.54 -8.82
CA ALA A 47 8.33 -3.62 -9.49
C ALA A 47 9.27 -2.83 -8.57
N PHE A 48 8.87 -2.60 -7.30
CA PHE A 48 9.58 -1.71 -6.38
C PHE A 48 9.91 -2.36 -5.03
N ASP A 49 11.05 -1.97 -4.47
CA ASP A 49 11.34 -2.11 -3.05
C ASP A 49 10.85 -0.83 -2.34
N ILE A 50 10.03 -1.02 -1.30
CA ILE A 50 9.43 0.05 -0.51
C ILE A 50 10.04 0.00 0.89
N GLY A 51 10.53 1.14 1.36
CA GLY A 51 11.11 1.27 2.69
C GLY A 51 10.91 2.67 3.28
N LYS A 52 11.45 2.86 4.48
CA LYS A 52 11.49 4.19 5.10
C LYS A 52 12.41 5.12 4.31
N ALA A 53 12.07 6.40 4.28
CA ALA A 53 12.98 7.40 3.78
C ALA A 53 14.17 7.57 4.75
N ALA A 54 15.31 8.01 4.23
CA ALA A 54 16.45 8.44 5.03
C ALA A 54 16.51 9.98 5.10
N ASP A 55 17.01 10.52 6.20
CA ASP A 55 17.29 11.95 6.35
C ASP A 55 18.65 12.34 5.71
N GLU A 56 19.07 13.59 5.91
CA GLU A 56 20.34 14.11 5.37
C GLU A 56 21.59 13.40 5.93
N ASN A 57 21.46 12.73 7.09
CA ASN A 57 22.52 12.00 7.75
C ASN A 57 22.49 10.49 7.40
N GLY A 58 21.50 10.04 6.63
CA GLY A 58 21.32 8.64 6.26
C GLY A 58 20.49 7.83 7.28
N GLU A 59 19.89 8.48 8.28
CA GLU A 59 19.10 7.82 9.33
C GLU A 59 17.65 7.65 8.90
N GLU A 60 17.03 6.53 9.28
CA GLU A 60 15.63 6.24 8.90
C GLU A 60 14.65 7.23 9.55
N VAL A 61 13.80 7.85 8.71
CA VAL A 61 12.73 8.72 9.17
C VAL A 61 11.58 7.87 9.72
N SER A 62 11.20 8.09 10.98
CA SER A 62 10.06 7.41 11.60
C SER A 62 8.74 7.80 10.93
N VAL A 63 7.88 6.81 10.68
CA VAL A 63 6.52 7.03 10.15
C VAL A 63 5.51 6.92 11.29
N ASP A 64 4.61 7.90 11.40
CA ASP A 64 3.48 7.83 12.33
C ASP A 64 2.45 6.81 11.83
N THR A 65 2.46 5.63 12.45
CA THR A 65 1.60 4.49 12.07
C THR A 65 0.11 4.69 12.39
N ILE A 66 -0.23 5.70 13.21
CA ILE A 66 -1.62 6.04 13.56
C ILE A 66 -2.02 7.42 13.05
N GLY A 67 -1.16 8.07 12.26
CA GLY A 67 -1.37 9.40 11.73
C GLY A 67 -2.32 9.40 10.54
N TYR A 68 -3.62 9.58 10.80
CA TYR A 68 -4.66 9.66 9.77
C TYR A 68 -5.39 11.00 9.79
N THR A 69 -5.96 11.39 8.65
CA THR A 69 -6.86 12.54 8.53
C THR A 69 -8.21 12.24 9.17
N ASP A 70 -8.77 13.26 9.80
CA ASP A 70 -10.13 13.24 10.32
C ASP A 70 -11.12 13.60 9.22
N GLY A 71 -12.25 12.92 9.15
CA GLY A 71 -13.32 13.26 8.22
C GLY A 71 -14.13 12.09 7.72
N PHE A 72 -15.01 12.35 6.75
CA PHE A 72 -15.83 11.32 6.11
C PHE A 72 -14.97 10.32 5.33
N LEU A 73 -13.88 10.77 4.72
CA LEU A 73 -12.82 9.93 4.18
C LEU A 73 -11.59 10.11 5.06
N SER A 74 -11.04 9.00 5.53
CA SER A 74 -9.79 8.98 6.29
C SER A 74 -8.67 8.43 5.41
N SER A 75 -7.55 9.14 5.39
CA SER A 75 -6.34 8.76 4.67
C SER A 75 -5.13 8.95 5.58
N PRO A 76 -4.02 8.24 5.34
CA PRO A 76 -2.77 8.54 6.03
C PRO A 76 -2.41 10.03 5.86
N LYS A 77 -1.86 10.63 6.93
CA LYS A 77 -1.19 11.94 6.83
C LYS A 77 0.04 11.82 5.93
N GLU A 78 0.53 12.94 5.42
CA GLU A 78 1.74 12.94 4.59
C GLU A 78 2.94 12.36 5.37
N PHE A 79 3.64 11.41 4.77
CA PHE A 79 4.87 10.83 5.29
C PHE A 79 5.86 10.57 4.16
N LYS A 80 7.16 10.58 4.49
CA LYS A 80 8.22 10.28 3.53
C LYS A 80 8.45 8.77 3.46
N CYS A 81 8.62 8.24 2.24
CA CYS A 81 9.02 6.87 1.99
C CYS A 81 10.07 6.80 0.88
N ALA A 82 10.82 5.71 0.84
CA ALA A 82 11.70 5.38 -0.26
C ALA A 82 11.02 4.32 -1.13
N ILE A 83 10.82 4.64 -2.41
CA ILE A 83 10.30 3.71 -3.42
C ILE A 83 11.35 3.62 -4.51
N ARG A 84 11.93 2.43 -4.70
CA ARG A 84 13.04 2.21 -5.64
C ARG A 84 12.73 1.02 -6.53
N PRO A 85 12.95 1.10 -7.86
CA PRO A 85 12.83 -0.08 -8.71
C PRO A 85 13.76 -1.20 -8.23
N ARG A 86 13.28 -2.44 -8.19
CA ARG A 86 14.05 -3.58 -7.66
C ARG A 86 15.31 -3.88 -8.49
N SER A 87 15.28 -3.53 -9.77
CA SER A 87 16.44 -3.64 -10.66
C SER A 87 16.35 -2.67 -11.84
N PRO A 88 17.46 -2.45 -12.58
CA PRO A 88 17.43 -1.67 -13.82
C PRO A 88 16.45 -2.21 -14.87
N ALA A 89 16.17 -3.51 -14.87
CA ALA A 89 15.18 -4.10 -15.77
C ALA A 89 13.76 -3.68 -15.38
N HIS A 90 13.41 -3.69 -14.09
CA HIS A 90 12.12 -3.20 -13.60
C HIS A 90 11.95 -1.71 -13.91
N ALA A 91 13.01 -0.91 -13.73
CA ALA A 91 12.97 0.52 -14.09
C ALA A 91 12.63 0.72 -15.58
N LYS A 92 13.29 -0.03 -16.49
CA LYS A 92 12.98 0.03 -17.92
C LYS A 92 11.54 -0.35 -18.22
N LEU A 93 11.01 -1.40 -17.59
CA LEU A 93 9.61 -1.82 -17.77
C LEU A 93 8.63 -0.72 -17.34
N VAL A 94 8.89 -0.07 -16.20
CA VAL A 94 8.07 1.04 -15.70
C VAL A 94 8.12 2.23 -16.65
N TYR A 95 9.30 2.63 -17.13
CA TYR A 95 9.43 3.74 -18.08
C TYR A 95 8.77 3.44 -19.42
N ALA A 96 8.91 2.22 -19.95
CA ALA A 96 8.26 1.82 -21.19
C ALA A 96 6.72 1.92 -21.10
N ALA A 97 6.13 1.66 -19.92
CA ALA A 97 4.69 1.81 -19.72
C ALA A 97 4.21 3.28 -19.83
N LEU A 98 5.07 4.26 -19.52
CA LEU A 98 4.75 5.69 -19.65
C LEU A 98 4.83 6.18 -21.10
N GLU A 99 5.55 5.47 -21.97
CA GLU A 99 5.72 5.82 -23.39
C GLU A 99 4.53 5.39 -24.26
N HIS A 100 3.52 4.72 -23.68
CA HIS A 100 2.32 4.22 -24.36
C HIS A 100 1.05 5.07 -24.12
N GLU A 101 1.18 6.26 -23.53
CA GLU A 101 0.14 7.32 -23.49
C GLU A 101 0.28 8.32 -24.64
#